data_AF-A0A918JDQ6-F1
#
_entry.id   AF-A0A918JDQ6-F1
#
_cell.length_a   1.000
_cell.length_b   1.000
_cell.length_c   1.000
_cell.angle_alpha   90.00
_cell.angle_beta   90.00
_cell.angle_gamma   90.00
#
_symmetry.space_group_name_H-M   'P 1'
#
loop_
_entity.id
_entity.type
_entity.pdbx_description
1 polymer ?
#
loop_
_entity_poly.entity_id
_entity_poly.type
_entity_poly.pdbx_seq_one_letter_code
_entity_poly.pdbx_strand_id
1 'polypeptide(L)' 'MEEGILALLIMPFVIFMIFVAPIWLILHYRSKKQVSQGLSPEDYRSLKELAAKAEKMSDRIETLESILDSEAPEWRNRA' A
#
# COMPACT_ATOMS: atom_id res chain seq x y z
N MET A 1 -33.13 -35.20 28.26
CA MET A 1 -32.03 -34.38 28.83
C MET A 1 -31.05 -33.94 27.74
N GLU A 2 -30.67 -34.84 26.82
CA GLU A 2 -29.75 -34.51 25.71
C GLU A 2 -30.29 -33.46 24.72
N GLU A 3 -31.58 -33.53 24.37
CA GLU A 3 -32.21 -32.56 23.45
C GLU A 3 -32.20 -31.11 23.98
N GLY A 4 -32.41 -30.93 25.29
CA GLY A 4 -32.38 -29.60 25.92
C GLY A 4 -30.98 -28.99 25.94
N ILE A 5 -29.94 -29.82 26.11
CA ILE A 5 -28.54 -29.38 26.05
C ILE A 5 -28.16 -29.00 24.61
N LEU A 6 -28.61 -29.79 23.63
CA LEU A 6 -28.37 -29.52 22.22
C LEU A 6 -29.01 -28.20 21.78
N ALA A 7 -30.26 -27.94 22.19
CA ALA A 7 -30.98 -26.72 21.88
C ALA A 7 -30.29 -25.47 22.47
N LEU A 8 -29.73 -25.58 23.68
CA LEU A 8 -29.01 -24.50 24.35
C LEU A 8 -27.75 -24.08 23.58
N LEU A 9 -27.06 -25.01 22.92
CA LEU A 9 -25.87 -24.72 22.11
C LEU A 9 -26.22 -24.27 20.68
N ILE A 10 -27.23 -24.88 20.06
CA ILE A 10 -27.60 -24.60 18.67
C ILE A 10 -28.21 -23.20 18.52
N MET A 11 -29.06 -22.77 19.45
CA MET A 11 -29.75 -21.49 19.35
C MET A 11 -28.80 -20.27 19.25
N PRO A 12 -27.80 -20.09 20.14
CA PRO A 12 -26.84 -19.00 19.99
C PRO A 12 -25.92 -19.18 18.77
N PHE A 13 -25.61 -20.42 18.40
CA PHE A 13 -24.81 -20.70 17.19
C PHE A 13 -25.53 -20.25 15.92
N VAL A 14 -26.83 -20.53 15.78
CA VAL A 14 -27.62 -20.10 14.62
C VAL A 14 -27.70 -18.58 14.55
N ILE A 15 -27.92 -17.90 15.68
CA ILE A 15 -27.92 -16.43 15.75
C ILE A 15 -26.54 -15.89 15.32
N PHE A 16 -25.45 -16.46 15.85
CA PHE A 16 -24.10 -16.10 15.45
C PHE A 16 -23.87 -16.28 13.94
N MET A 17 -24.36 -17.39 13.37
CA MET A 17 -24.25 -17.65 11.93
C MET A 17 -25.06 -16.67 11.07
N ILE A 18 -26.18 -16.14 11.58
CA ILE A 18 -26.99 -15.17 10.84
C ILE A 18 -26.36 -13.77 10.87
N PHE A 19 -25.73 -13.36 11.97
CA PHE A 19 -25.20 -12.00 12.11
C PHE A 19 -23.70 -11.92 11.86
N VAL A 20 -22.91 -12.78 12.51
CA VAL A 20 -21.45 -12.68 12.50
C VAL A 20 -20.86 -13.25 11.23
N ALA A 21 -21.38 -14.38 10.71
CA ALA A 21 -20.82 -14.98 9.50
C ALA A 21 -20.95 -14.07 8.26
N PRO A 22 -22.08 -13.37 8.00
CA PRO A 22 -22.17 -12.43 6.89
C PRO A 22 -21.27 -11.21 7.05
N ILE A 23 -21.16 -10.66 8.26
CA ILE A 23 -20.24 -9.54 8.55
C ILE A 23 -18.79 -9.97 8.30
N TRP A 24 -18.40 -11.15 8.79
CA TRP A 24 -17.08 -11.71 8.57
C TRP A 24 -16.79 -11.93 7.08
N LEU A 25 -17.75 -12.45 6.33
CA LEU A 25 -17.65 -12.64 4.89
C LEU A 25 -17.41 -11.31 4.18
N ILE A 26 -18.23 -10.29 4.47
CA ILE A 26 -18.07 -8.94 3.90
C ILE A 26 -16.66 -8.40 4.22
N LEU A 27 -16.20 -8.49 5.47
CA LEU A 27 -14.88 -8.03 5.87
C LEU A 27 -13.75 -8.81 5.18
N HIS A 28 -13.89 -10.13 5.06
CA HIS A 28 -12.91 -11.01 4.42
C HIS A 28 -12.69 -10.61 2.95
N TYR A 29 -13.79 -10.49 2.18
CA TYR A 29 -13.70 -10.13 0.77
C TYR A 29 -13.35 -8.65 0.56
N ARG A 30 -13.78 -7.75 1.44
CA ARG A 30 -13.41 -6.32 1.36
C ARG A 30 -11.93 -6.09 1.66
N SER A 31 -11.37 -6.81 2.63
CA SER A 31 -9.93 -6.77 2.95
C SER A 31 -9.11 -7.35 1.80
N LYS A 32 -9.50 -8.52 1.27
CA LYS A 32 -8.86 -9.13 0.10
C LYS A 32 -8.90 -8.21 -1.13
N LYS A 33 -10.03 -7.52 -1.35
CA LYS A 33 -10.17 -6.54 -2.43
C LYS A 33 -9.21 -5.37 -2.26
N GLN A 34 -9.06 -4.81 -1.05
CA GLN A 34 -8.11 -3.72 -0.79
C GLN A 34 -6.66 -4.13 -1.01
N VAL A 35 -6.27 -5.34 -0.60
CA VAL A 35 -4.90 -5.85 -0.85
C VAL A 35 -4.64 -6.09 -2.34
N SER A 36 -5.67 -6.49 -3.10
CA SER A 36 -5.56 -6.67 -4.56
C SER A 36 -5.75 -5.39 -5.38
N GLN A 37 -6.19 -4.29 -4.74
CA GLN A 37 -6.32 -3.01 -5.42
C GLN A 37 -4.92 -2.46 -5.62
N GLY A 38 -4.46 -2.48 -6.88
CA GLY A 38 -3.25 -1.78 -7.28
C GLY A 38 -3.38 -0.27 -7.08
N LEU A 39 -2.39 0.46 -7.58
CA LEU A 39 -2.32 1.91 -7.46
C LEU A 39 -3.61 2.58 -8.00
N SER A 40 -4.14 3.53 -7.25
CA SER A 40 -5.23 4.38 -7.73
C SER A 40 -4.75 5.29 -8.88
N PRO A 41 -5.64 5.84 -9.71
CA PRO A 41 -5.27 6.85 -10.70
C PRO A 41 -4.48 8.03 -10.10
N GLU A 42 -4.80 8.42 -8.87
CA GLU A 42 -4.13 9.47 -8.10
C GLU A 42 -2.71 9.04 -7.70
N ASP A 43 -2.54 7.80 -7.25
CA ASP A 43 -1.21 7.23 -6.95
C ASP A 43 -0.35 7.15 -8.21
N TYR A 44 -0.92 6.70 -9.33
CA TYR A 44 -0.22 6.66 -10.63
C TYR A 44 0.24 8.05 -11.08
N ARG A 45 -0.62 9.07 -10.92
CA ARG A 45 -0.27 10.45 -11.24
C ARG A 45 0.88 10.93 -10.35
N SER A 46 0.80 10.68 -9.06
CA SER A 46 1.82 11.09 -8.09
C SER A 46 3.17 10.43 -8.39
N LEU A 47 3.18 9.13 -8.71
CA LEU A 47 4.38 8.41 -9.14
C LEU A 47 4.97 8.98 -10.41
N LYS A 48 4.14 9.31 -11.41
CA LYS A 48 4.61 9.93 -12.66
C LYS A 48 5.25 11.29 -12.41
N GLU A 49 4.66 12.10 -11.52
CA GLU A 49 5.24 13.39 -11.12
C GLU A 49 6.56 13.22 -10.37
N LEU A 50 6.68 12.21 -9.49
CA LEU A 50 7.94 11.89 -8.82
C LEU A 50 9.01 11.43 -9.82
N ALA A 51 8.67 10.58 -10.78
CA ALA A 51 9.60 10.11 -11.80
C ALA A 51 10.13 11.27 -12.65
N ALA A 52 9.24 12.17 -13.10
CA ALA A 52 9.64 13.36 -13.85
C ALA A 52 10.53 14.31 -13.03
N LYS A 53 10.29 14.42 -11.72
CA LYS A 53 11.15 15.20 -10.82
C LYS A 53 12.53 14.54 -10.65
N ALA A 54 12.59 13.22 -10.57
CA ALA A 54 13.84 12.47 -10.45
C ALA A 54 14.70 12.61 -11.72
N GLU A 55 14.09 12.52 -12.90
CA GLU A 55 14.75 12.75 -14.19
C GLU A 55 15.36 14.17 -14.25
N LYS A 56 14.55 15.20 -13.95
CA LYS A 56 15.04 16.58 -13.88
C LYS A 56 16.13 16.79 -12.84
N MET A 57 16.11 16.03 -11.74
CA MET A 57 17.15 16.11 -10.72
C MET A 57 18.46 15.49 -11.23
N SER A 58 18.38 14.39 -11.97
CA SER A 58 19.53 13.75 -12.60
C SER A 58 20.24 14.70 -13.57
N ASP A 59 19.50 15.34 -14.48
CA ASP A 59 20.06 16.30 -15.45
C ASP A 59 20.77 17.47 -14.74
N ARG A 60 20.19 17.92 -13.62
CA ARG A 60 20.77 18.99 -12.82
C ARG A 60 22.03 18.55 -12.09
N ILE A 61 22.08 17.33 -11.60
CA ILE A 61 23.28 16.77 -10.97
C ILE A 61 24.39 16.68 -12.01
N GLU A 62 24.13 16.15 -13.20
CA GLU A 62 25.12 16.10 -14.29
C GLU A 62 25.63 17.50 -14.66
N THR A 63 24.73 18.48 -14.75
CA THR A 63 25.10 19.87 -14.98
C THR A 63 25.99 20.41 -13.86
N LEU A 64 25.66 20.15 -12.59
CA LEU A 64 26.44 20.58 -11.44
C LEU A 64 27.82 19.90 -11.41
N GLU A 65 27.89 18.61 -11.72
CA GLU A 65 29.15 17.87 -11.83
C GLU A 65 30.02 18.45 -12.95
N SER A 66 29.45 18.78 -14.11
CA SER A 66 30.19 19.42 -15.21
C SER A 66 30.73 20.80 -14.84
N ILE A 67 29.97 21.59 -14.09
CA ILE A 67 30.42 22.89 -13.56
C ILE A 67 31.55 22.67 -12.55
N LEU A 68 31.39 21.74 -11.62
CA LEU A 68 32.41 21.45 -10.60
C LEU A 68 33.70 20.91 -11.21
N ASP A 69 33.60 20.05 -12.23
CA ASP A 69 34.75 19.53 -12.98
C ASP A 69 35.51 20.67 -13.71
N SER A 70 34.82 21.75 -14.09
CA SER A 70 35.43 22.93 -14.75
C SER A 70 35.99 23.95 -13.75
N GLU A 71 35.23 24.28 -12.70
CA GLU A 71 35.51 25.40 -11.79
C GLU A 71 36.28 24.97 -10.53
N ALA A 72 36.23 23.69 -10.16
CA ALA A 72 36.87 23.18 -8.95
C ALA A 72 37.49 21.78 -9.18
N PRO A 73 38.50 21.60 -10.03
CA PRO A 73 38.97 20.29 -10.52
C PRO A 73 39.29 19.23 -9.44
N GLU A 74 39.64 19.66 -8.23
CA GLU A 74 39.96 18.79 -7.08
C GLU A 74 38.74 18.48 -6.18
N TRP A 75 37.53 18.87 -6.56
CA TRP A 75 36.32 18.74 -5.72
C TRP A 75 36.02 17.28 -5.36
N ARG A 76 36.29 16.36 -6.29
CA ARG A 76 36.09 14.92 -6.09
C ARG A 76 37.03 14.34 -5.02
N ASN A 77 38.19 14.95 -4.79
CA ASN A 77 39.17 14.51 -3.78
C ASN A 77 38.84 15.04 -2.36
N ARG A 78 37.78 15.84 -2.22
CA ARG A 78 37.34 16.43 -0.94
C ARG A 78 36.08 15.77 -0.34
N ALA A 79 35.50 14.80 -1.05
CA ALA A 79 34.30 14.06 -0.63
C ALA A 79 34.63 12.86 0.24
#